data_AF-A0A6P1P4Z7-F1
#
_entry.id   AF-A0A6P1P4Z7-F1
#
_cell.length_a   1.000
_cell.length_b   1.000
_cell.length_c   1.000
_cell.angle_alpha   90.00
_cell.angle_beta   90.00
_cell.angle_gamma   90.00
#
_symmetry.space_group_name_H-M   'P 1'
#
loop_
_entity.id
_entity.type
_entity.pdbx_description
1 polymer ?
#
loop_
_entity_poly.entity_id
_entity_poly.type
_entity_poly.pdbx_seq_one_letter_code
_entity_poly.pdbx_strand_id
1 'polypeptide(L)'
;MFKKTVWRLIDLREKQNKPMFSPGKEITKLIVDAVKRGELQPYATDSLNRPITPQEFLTAISPAQGGATVLTEEEKKAGFGTADAAAADDGWGAPAAPAKGGKTAAAAPMTASNELFANQLYQLELKEDVVFDKKRSRLYHDIQSLTITVPSKFDPLGIEKTAASFKFSELAKVFKAHPDEAIWFNQQNDAQHKNLADAFDLWLFSSYITKVSNVNNERLDEVYGGGKKGLLAAQQAMEELIEFEYSLWSY
;
A
#
# COMPACT_ATOMS: atom_id res chain seq x y z
N MET A 1 12.08 -29.06 9.38
CA MET A 1 12.34 -27.64 9.03
C MET A 1 11.21 -26.86 9.67
N PHE A 2 11.51 -25.96 10.60
CA PHE A 2 10.49 -25.13 11.23
C PHE A 2 10.21 -23.94 10.31
N LYS A 3 8.93 -23.66 10.07
CA LYS A 3 8.45 -22.53 9.28
C LYS A 3 7.20 -21.98 9.98
N LYS A 4 7.16 -20.67 10.24
CA LYS A 4 6.00 -19.97 10.80
C LYS A 4 5.75 -18.73 9.94
N THR A 5 4.54 -18.59 9.39
CA THR A 5 4.18 -17.43 8.57
C THR A 5 3.61 -16.34 9.48
N VAL A 6 4.08 -15.12 9.31
CA VAL A 6 3.77 -13.97 10.16
C VAL A 6 3.42 -12.77 9.28
N TRP A 7 2.45 -11.99 9.72
CA TRP A 7 2.12 -10.68 9.14
C TRP A 7 2.54 -9.61 10.13
N ARG A 8 3.25 -8.61 9.61
CA ARG A 8 3.85 -7.51 10.37
C ARG A 8 3.34 -6.20 9.82
N LEU A 9 2.78 -5.34 10.65
CA LEU A 9 2.47 -3.96 10.24
C LEU A 9 3.71 -3.09 10.46
N ILE A 10 4.04 -2.31 9.43
CA ILE A 10 5.07 -1.29 9.42
C ILE A 10 4.35 0.06 9.36
N ASP A 11 4.41 0.85 10.43
CA ASP A 11 3.96 2.24 10.41
C ASP A 11 5.15 3.14 10.04
N LEU A 12 5.07 3.78 8.88
CA LEU A 12 6.12 4.63 8.32
C LEU A 12 6.34 5.93 9.10
N ARG A 13 5.42 6.30 10.00
CA ARG A 13 5.55 7.49 10.86
C ARG A 13 6.44 7.25 12.07
N GLU A 14 6.69 5.99 12.42
CA GLU A 14 7.58 5.64 13.52
C GLU A 14 8.99 6.17 13.28
N LYS A 15 9.67 6.59 14.35
CA LYS A 15 11.02 7.17 14.28
C LYS A 15 12.00 6.26 13.55
N GLN A 16 11.93 4.95 13.79
CA GLN A 16 12.79 3.95 13.17
C GLN A 16 12.53 3.79 11.66
N ASN A 17 11.30 4.07 11.20
CA ASN A 17 10.87 3.88 9.80
C ASN A 17 10.96 5.15 8.94
N LYS A 18 11.14 6.33 9.57
CA LYS A 18 11.36 7.60 8.86
C LYS A 18 12.43 7.56 7.75
N PRO A 19 13.55 6.83 7.90
CA PRO A 19 14.51 6.62 6.80
C PRO A 19 13.92 6.16 5.47
N MET A 20 12.84 5.35 5.49
CA MET A 20 12.14 4.85 4.30
C MET A 20 11.00 5.77 3.83
N PHE A 21 10.71 6.80 4.63
CA PHE A 21 9.57 7.70 4.45
C PHE A 21 10.03 9.16 4.54
N SER A 22 11.16 9.43 3.90
CA SER A 22 11.70 10.79 3.83
C SER A 22 10.91 11.59 2.80
N PRO A 23 10.61 12.88 3.05
CA PRO A 23 9.80 13.70 2.16
C PRO A 23 10.36 13.71 0.73
N GLY A 24 9.51 13.38 -0.25
CA GLY A 24 9.85 13.31 -1.68
C GLY A 24 10.45 11.99 -2.14
N LYS A 25 10.92 11.14 -1.22
CA LYS A 25 11.43 9.78 -1.46
C LYS A 25 10.73 8.77 -0.57
N GLU A 26 9.41 8.88 -0.49
CA GLU A 26 8.57 7.93 0.22
C GLU A 26 8.51 6.60 -0.52
N ILE A 27 8.69 5.48 0.19
CA ILE A 27 8.53 4.14 -0.38
C ILE A 27 7.17 3.94 -1.08
N THR A 28 6.10 4.53 -0.55
CA THR A 28 4.76 4.45 -1.13
C THR A 28 4.63 5.22 -2.44
N LYS A 29 5.32 6.36 -2.57
CA LYS A 29 5.40 7.10 -3.83
C LYS A 29 6.04 6.24 -4.91
N LEU A 30 7.18 5.65 -4.60
CA LEU A 30 7.91 4.77 -5.51
C LEU A 30 7.06 3.58 -5.97
N ILE A 31 6.31 2.97 -5.06
CA ILE A 31 5.41 1.85 -5.40
C ILE A 31 4.29 2.31 -6.34
N VAL A 32 3.62 3.42 -6.00
CA VAL A 32 2.53 3.96 -6.83
C VAL A 32 3.04 4.34 -8.22
N ASP A 33 4.19 4.99 -8.30
CA ASP A 33 4.81 5.38 -9.57
C ASP A 33 5.24 4.16 -10.37
N ALA A 34 5.78 3.11 -9.74
CA ALA A 34 6.12 1.85 -10.41
C ALA A 34 4.90 1.13 -10.99
N VAL A 35 3.75 1.16 -10.30
CA VAL A 35 2.49 0.62 -10.83
C VAL A 35 1.99 1.45 -12.00
N LYS A 36 2.09 2.79 -11.93
CA LYS A 36 1.74 3.69 -13.04
C LYS A 36 2.63 3.49 -14.27
N ARG A 37 3.91 3.19 -14.07
CA ARG A 37 4.85 2.81 -15.13
C ARG A 37 4.62 1.42 -15.70
N GLY A 38 3.85 0.57 -15.01
CA GLY A 38 3.61 -0.83 -15.39
C GLY A 38 4.77 -1.77 -15.08
N GLU A 39 5.70 -1.36 -14.21
CA GLU A 39 6.85 -2.17 -13.79
C GLU A 39 6.49 -3.15 -12.67
N LEU A 40 5.43 -2.86 -11.91
CA LEU A 40 4.99 -3.61 -10.75
C LEU A 40 3.53 -4.03 -10.90
N GLN A 41 3.26 -5.32 -10.70
CA GLN A 41 1.91 -5.86 -10.79
C GLN A 41 1.21 -5.82 -9.41
N PRO A 42 0.08 -5.10 -9.27
CA PRO A 42 -0.71 -5.13 -8.04
C PRO A 42 -1.60 -6.40 -7.97
N TYR A 43 -1.81 -6.89 -6.76
CA TYR A 43 -2.70 -8.01 -6.43
C TYR A 43 -3.76 -7.60 -5.40
N ALA A 44 -4.93 -8.22 -5.45
CA ALA A 44 -6.04 -7.91 -4.55
C ALA A 44 -5.79 -8.33 -3.08
N THR A 45 -4.92 -9.32 -2.87
CA THR A 45 -4.77 -9.99 -1.57
C THR A 45 -3.34 -10.47 -1.38
N ASP A 46 -2.92 -10.62 -0.12
CA ASP A 46 -1.58 -11.05 0.32
C ASP A 46 -1.16 -12.44 -0.19
N SER A 47 -2.13 -13.20 -0.70
CA SER A 47 -1.96 -14.52 -1.31
C SER A 47 -1.47 -14.45 -2.76
N LEU A 48 -1.42 -13.27 -3.38
CA LEU A 48 -0.86 -13.01 -4.72
C LEU A 48 -1.49 -13.84 -5.86
N ASN A 49 -2.73 -14.31 -5.70
CA ASN A 49 -3.40 -15.18 -6.67
C ASN A 49 -4.27 -14.41 -7.68
N ARG A 50 -4.75 -13.22 -7.31
CA ARG A 50 -5.65 -12.40 -8.13
C ARG A 50 -4.95 -11.08 -8.48
N PRO A 51 -4.34 -10.97 -9.68
CA PRO A 51 -3.84 -9.69 -10.15
C PRO A 51 -4.99 -8.72 -10.36
N ILE A 52 -4.77 -7.44 -10.06
CA ILE A 52 -5.71 -6.35 -10.34
C ILE A 52 -5.13 -5.41 -11.39
N THR A 53 -5.99 -4.60 -12.02
CA THR A 53 -5.51 -3.60 -12.99
C THR A 53 -4.88 -2.41 -12.26
N PRO A 54 -3.94 -1.68 -12.89
CA PRO A 54 -3.42 -0.44 -12.32
C PRO A 54 -4.51 0.57 -11.99
N GLN A 55 -5.58 0.65 -12.79
CA GLN A 55 -6.71 1.56 -12.55
C GLN A 55 -7.52 1.16 -11.31
N GLU A 56 -7.75 -0.13 -11.11
CA GLU A 56 -8.40 -0.67 -9.91
C GLU A 56 -7.56 -0.37 -8.65
N PHE A 57 -6.24 -0.49 -8.75
CA PHE A 57 -5.32 -0.09 -7.67
C PHE A 57 -5.39 1.41 -7.36
N LEU A 58 -5.33 2.28 -8.37
CA LEU A 58 -5.43 3.74 -8.18
C LEU A 58 -6.78 4.15 -7.57
N THR A 59 -7.84 3.44 -7.93
CA THR A 59 -9.16 3.61 -7.31
C THR A 59 -9.16 3.15 -5.85
N ALA A 60 -8.47 2.06 -5.53
CA ALA A 60 -8.38 1.54 -4.17
C ALA A 60 -7.62 2.46 -3.20
N ILE A 61 -6.60 3.18 -3.68
CA ILE A 61 -5.83 4.16 -2.88
C ILE A 61 -6.48 5.55 -2.83
N SER A 62 -7.49 5.81 -3.65
CA SER A 62 -8.24 7.07 -3.58
C SER A 62 -9.16 7.02 -2.35
N PRO A 63 -9.36 8.13 -1.62
CA PRO A 63 -10.32 8.15 -0.53
C PRO A 63 -11.69 7.83 -1.13
N ALA A 64 -12.42 6.91 -0.50
CA ALA A 64 -13.80 6.70 -0.89
C ALA A 64 -14.52 8.03 -0.69
N GLN A 65 -14.97 8.65 -1.78
CA GLN A 65 -15.80 9.85 -1.69
C GLN A 65 -17.07 9.46 -0.93
N GLY A 66 -17.18 9.90 0.32
CA GLY A 66 -18.46 9.96 0.99
C GLY A 66 -19.41 10.80 0.13
N GLY A 67 -20.39 10.16 -0.49
CA GLY A 67 -21.48 10.85 -1.19
C GLY A 67 -21.17 11.38 -2.59
N ALA A 68 -20.32 10.72 -3.37
CA ALA A 68 -20.44 10.80 -4.83
C ALA A 68 -20.76 9.39 -5.32
N THR A 69 -22.03 9.16 -5.64
CA THR A 69 -22.40 8.04 -6.50
C THR A 69 -21.43 8.06 -7.68
N VAL A 70 -20.67 6.99 -7.83
CA VAL A 70 -19.95 6.72 -9.08
C VAL A 70 -21.07 6.58 -10.10
N LEU A 71 -21.47 7.69 -10.72
CA LEU A 71 -22.53 7.72 -11.71
C LEU A 71 -22.09 6.75 -12.79
N THR A 72 -22.84 5.67 -12.90
CA THR A 72 -22.66 4.67 -13.95
C THR A 72 -22.74 5.38 -15.30
N GLU A 73 -22.09 4.84 -16.33
CA GLU A 73 -22.11 5.45 -17.66
C GLU A 73 -23.55 5.69 -18.17
N GLU A 74 -24.49 4.87 -17.69
CA GLU A 74 -25.92 5.00 -17.94
C GLU A 74 -26.55 6.24 -17.27
N GLU A 75 -26.17 6.58 -16.03
CA GLU A 75 -26.68 7.75 -15.30
C GLU A 75 -26.12 9.08 -15.83
N LYS A 76 -24.88 9.07 -16.34
CA LYS A 76 -24.34 10.23 -17.08
C LYS A 76 -25.09 10.45 -18.40
N LYS A 77 -25.50 9.37 -19.07
CA LYS A 77 -26.27 9.44 -20.32
C LYS A 77 -27.73 9.85 -20.10
N ALA A 78 -28.28 9.57 -18.92
CA ALA A 78 -29.62 9.95 -18.49
C ALA A 78 -29.71 11.39 -17.91
N GLY A 79 -28.63 12.18 -17.95
CA GLY A 79 -28.67 13.61 -17.62
C GLY A 79 -28.63 13.95 -16.13
N PHE A 80 -28.17 13.04 -15.27
CA PHE A 80 -28.03 13.29 -13.82
C PHE A 80 -26.70 13.96 -13.41
N GLY A 81 -25.98 14.57 -14.36
CA GLY A 81 -24.75 15.34 -14.12
C GLY A 81 -24.97 16.83 -14.34
N THR A 82 -24.71 17.62 -13.29
CA THR A 82 -24.77 19.10 -13.22
C THR A 82 -26.05 19.73 -13.77
N ALA A 83 -27.00 19.96 -12.86
CA ALA A 83 -27.92 21.07 -13.01
C ALA A 83 -27.07 22.36 -13.07
N ASP A 84 -26.84 22.85 -14.29
CA ASP A 84 -26.40 24.23 -14.49
C ASP A 84 -27.43 25.14 -13.82
N ALA A 85 -26.92 25.88 -12.83
CA ALA A 85 -27.62 26.97 -12.22
C ALA A 85 -28.14 27.91 -13.32
N ALA A 86 -29.46 28.12 -13.32
CA ALA A 86 -30.17 29.27 -13.85
C ALA A 86 -29.37 30.15 -14.84
N ALA A 87 -29.35 29.75 -16.12
CA ALA A 87 -29.20 30.71 -17.19
C ALA A 87 -30.53 31.48 -17.26
N ALA A 88 -30.52 32.70 -16.72
CA ALA A 88 -31.57 33.67 -16.93
C ALA A 88 -31.89 33.76 -18.42
N ASP A 89 -33.18 33.62 -18.72
CA ASP A 89 -33.82 34.07 -19.94
C ASP A 89 -33.37 35.49 -20.28
N ASP A 90 -32.82 35.69 -21.48
CA ASP A 90 -32.79 36.98 -22.18
C ASP A 90 -32.41 36.78 -23.67
N GLY A 91 -33.33 37.09 -24.59
CA GLY A 91 -32.96 37.74 -25.85
C GLY A 91 -33.20 37.01 -27.19
N TRP A 92 -34.47 36.93 -27.60
CA TRP A 92 -34.95 37.34 -28.94
C TRP A 92 -34.02 37.17 -30.19
N GLY A 93 -34.23 36.08 -30.97
CA GLY A 93 -34.27 36.07 -32.45
C GLY A 93 -32.98 35.95 -33.28
N ALA A 94 -32.67 34.74 -33.77
CA ALA A 94 -32.11 34.44 -35.12
C ALA A 94 -31.95 32.91 -35.34
N PRO A 95 -32.22 32.36 -36.56
CA PRO A 95 -32.10 30.93 -36.82
C PRO A 95 -30.64 30.49 -37.09
N ALA A 96 -30.33 29.26 -36.70
CA ALA A 96 -29.01 28.64 -36.71
C ALA A 96 -28.42 28.43 -38.13
N ALA A 97 -27.11 28.67 -38.27
CA ALA A 97 -26.29 28.19 -39.38
C ALA A 97 -25.40 27.02 -38.92
N PRO A 98 -25.20 25.95 -39.72
CA PRO A 98 -24.46 24.78 -39.28
C PRO A 98 -22.93 25.01 -39.38
N ALA A 99 -22.23 24.86 -38.25
CA ALA A 99 -20.78 24.91 -38.20
C ALA A 99 -20.14 23.61 -38.74
N LYS A 100 -19.22 23.75 -39.69
CA LYS A 100 -18.39 22.68 -40.25
C LYS A 100 -17.33 22.19 -39.25
N GLY A 101 -17.18 20.87 -39.19
CA GLY A 101 -15.88 20.16 -39.13
C GLY A 101 -14.97 20.44 -37.93
N GLY A 102 -15.24 19.78 -36.80
CA GLY A 102 -14.33 19.69 -35.65
C GLY A 102 -13.35 18.52 -35.80
N LYS A 103 -12.06 18.83 -35.79
CA LYS A 103 -10.92 17.91 -35.80
C LYS A 103 -10.98 16.94 -34.60
N THR A 104 -10.59 15.69 -34.82
CA THR A 104 -10.42 14.67 -33.77
C THR A 104 -9.41 15.15 -32.73
N ALA A 105 -9.89 15.41 -31.52
CA ALA A 105 -9.06 15.78 -30.38
C ALA A 105 -8.22 14.57 -29.95
N ALA A 106 -6.91 14.77 -29.90
CA ALA A 106 -5.96 13.87 -29.28
C ALA A 106 -6.34 13.64 -27.81
N ALA A 107 -6.16 12.39 -27.34
CA ALA A 107 -6.41 12.01 -25.97
C ALA A 107 -5.62 12.90 -24.99
N ALA A 108 -6.34 13.67 -24.17
CA ALA A 108 -5.77 14.44 -23.08
C ALA A 108 -5.24 13.50 -21.97
N PRO A 109 -4.17 13.89 -21.26
CA PRO A 109 -3.58 13.09 -20.19
C PRO A 109 -4.59 12.90 -19.04
N MET A 110 -4.62 11.70 -18.47
CA MET A 110 -5.50 11.32 -17.36
C MET A 110 -5.50 12.38 -16.25
N THR A 111 -6.67 12.94 -16.02
CA THR A 111 -6.93 13.99 -15.03
C THR A 111 -6.67 13.45 -13.62
N ALA A 112 -5.63 13.97 -12.96
CA ALA A 112 -5.45 13.83 -11.52
C ALA A 112 -6.63 14.48 -10.79
N SER A 113 -7.44 13.73 -10.05
CA SER A 113 -8.45 14.31 -9.15
C SER A 113 -9.05 13.28 -8.18
N ASN A 114 -8.22 12.60 -7.37
CA ASN A 114 -8.51 12.18 -5.97
C ASN A 114 -7.54 11.14 -5.39
N GLU A 115 -6.34 10.93 -5.91
CA GLU A 115 -5.44 9.95 -5.28
C GLU A 115 -4.95 10.44 -3.91
N LEU A 116 -4.92 9.55 -2.89
CA LEU A 116 -4.25 9.88 -1.64
C LEU A 116 -2.77 10.14 -1.91
N PHE A 117 -2.22 11.13 -1.22
CA PHE A 117 -0.81 11.44 -1.35
C PHE A 117 0.04 10.30 -0.76
N ALA A 118 1.23 10.10 -1.31
CA ALA A 118 2.15 9.07 -0.81
C ALA A 118 2.44 9.20 0.70
N ASN A 119 2.48 10.43 1.22
CA ASN A 119 2.68 10.71 2.64
C ASN A 119 1.47 10.33 3.53
N GLN A 120 0.29 10.13 2.95
CA GLN A 120 -0.94 9.70 3.65
C GLN A 120 -1.05 8.18 3.72
N LEU A 121 -0.41 7.46 2.81
CA LEU A 121 -0.29 6.00 2.81
C LEU A 121 0.88 5.60 3.71
N TYR A 122 0.66 5.61 5.03
CA TYR A 122 1.73 5.35 6.01
C TYR A 122 1.72 3.93 6.60
N GLN A 123 0.69 3.12 6.34
CA GLN A 123 0.59 1.74 6.84
C GLN A 123 0.94 0.74 5.73
N LEU A 124 1.95 -0.09 6.00
CA LEU A 124 2.29 -1.24 5.17
C LEU A 124 2.13 -2.52 5.97
N GLU A 125 1.56 -3.56 5.38
CA GLU A 125 1.53 -4.89 5.96
C GLU A 125 2.50 -5.80 5.19
N LEU A 126 3.45 -6.40 5.90
CA LEU A 126 4.45 -7.30 5.37
C LEU A 126 4.10 -8.72 5.76
N LYS A 127 4.04 -9.62 4.78
CA LYS A 127 3.92 -11.07 5.01
C LYS A 127 5.27 -11.72 4.86
N GLU A 128 5.72 -12.40 5.91
CA GLU A 128 6.97 -13.12 5.96
C GLU A 128 6.80 -14.58 6.36
N ASP A 129 7.74 -15.38 5.93
CA ASP A 129 7.97 -16.74 6.42
C ASP A 129 9.23 -16.75 7.27
N VAL A 130 9.05 -16.99 8.58
CA VAL A 130 10.16 -17.20 9.51
C VAL A 130 10.59 -18.66 9.40
N VAL A 131 11.75 -18.91 8.81
CA VAL A 131 12.27 -20.24 8.50
C VAL A 131 13.53 -20.52 9.30
N PHE A 132 13.58 -21.66 9.99
CA PHE A 132 14.79 -22.11 10.65
C PHE A 132 15.66 -22.94 9.70
N ASP A 133 16.84 -22.43 9.36
CA ASP A 133 17.86 -23.20 8.63
C ASP A 133 18.71 -24.03 9.60
N LYS A 134 18.49 -25.35 9.58
CA LYS A 134 19.22 -26.32 10.41
C LYS A 134 20.73 -26.31 10.17
N LYS A 135 21.21 -25.94 8.99
CA LYS A 135 22.66 -25.96 8.67
C LYS A 135 23.39 -24.77 9.27
N ARG A 136 22.72 -23.62 9.34
CA ARG A 136 23.31 -22.36 9.83
C ARG A 136 22.89 -22.02 11.26
N SER A 137 21.96 -22.80 11.83
CA SER A 137 21.37 -22.61 13.17
C SER A 137 20.90 -21.18 13.40
N ARG A 138 20.25 -20.59 12.39
CA ARG A 138 19.72 -19.22 12.43
C ARG A 138 18.31 -19.18 11.87
N LEU A 139 17.50 -18.27 12.40
CA LEU A 139 16.23 -17.91 11.78
C LEU A 139 16.49 -16.97 10.60
N TYR A 140 15.83 -17.27 9.49
CA TYR A 140 15.79 -16.42 8.31
C TYR A 140 14.39 -15.88 8.13
N HIS A 141 14.30 -14.60 7.81
CA HIS A 141 13.07 -13.94 7.42
C HIS A 141 13.00 -13.92 5.89
N ASP A 142 12.09 -14.71 5.33
CA ASP A 142 11.83 -14.68 3.89
C ASP A 142 10.57 -13.86 3.62
N ILE A 143 10.74 -12.66 3.06
CA ILE A 143 9.64 -11.73 2.81
C ILE A 143 8.92 -12.14 1.52
N GLN A 144 7.63 -12.44 1.62
CA GLN A 144 6.82 -12.90 0.48
C GLN A 144 6.11 -11.74 -0.21
N SER A 145 5.38 -10.93 0.56
CA SER A 145 4.58 -9.83 0.02
C SER A 145 4.58 -8.60 0.91
N LEU A 146 4.44 -7.44 0.26
CA LEU A 146 4.24 -6.14 0.89
C LEU A 146 2.90 -5.59 0.42
N THR A 147 2.04 -5.25 1.36
CA THR A 147 0.68 -4.77 1.13
C THR A 147 0.58 -3.32 1.57
N ILE A 148 0.01 -2.47 0.73
CA ILE A 148 -0.34 -1.10 1.11
C ILE A 148 -1.74 -1.11 1.70
N THR A 149 -1.89 -0.52 2.88
CA THR A 149 -3.19 -0.33 3.54
C THR A 149 -3.53 1.15 3.58
N VAL A 150 -4.77 1.48 3.20
CA VAL A 150 -5.34 2.81 3.38
C VAL A 150 -5.73 2.96 4.84
N PRO A 151 -5.16 3.95 5.57
CA PRO A 151 -5.52 4.16 6.96
C PRO A 151 -6.97 4.57 7.12
N SER A 152 -7.59 4.12 8.22
CA SER A 152 -8.99 4.41 8.59
C SER A 152 -9.34 5.90 8.62
N LYS A 153 -8.35 6.78 8.81
CA LYS A 153 -8.54 8.25 8.77
C LYS A 153 -9.06 8.76 7.42
N PHE A 154 -8.72 8.08 6.33
CA PHE A 154 -9.06 8.51 4.98
C PHE A 154 -10.25 7.75 4.39
N ASP A 155 -10.76 6.76 5.11
CA ASP A 155 -11.94 6.01 4.72
C ASP A 155 -13.18 6.51 5.49
N PRO A 156 -14.30 6.81 4.82
CA PRO A 156 -15.52 7.28 5.47
C PRO A 156 -16.11 6.28 6.47
N LEU A 157 -15.85 4.98 6.30
CA LEU A 157 -16.34 3.93 7.20
C LEU A 157 -15.46 3.80 8.45
N GLY A 158 -14.31 4.48 8.49
CA GLY A 158 -13.35 4.36 9.59
C GLY A 158 -12.70 2.99 9.68
N ILE A 159 -12.71 2.21 8.59
CA ILE A 159 -12.14 0.86 8.52
C ILE A 159 -10.81 0.92 7.76
N GLU A 160 -9.81 0.15 8.22
CA GLU A 160 -8.57 -0.05 7.46
C GLU A 160 -8.87 -0.87 6.20
N LYS A 161 -8.58 -0.29 5.04
CA LYS A 161 -8.84 -0.94 3.75
C LYS A 161 -7.54 -1.37 3.11
N THR A 162 -7.42 -2.66 2.79
CA THR A 162 -6.31 -3.16 1.97
C THR A 162 -6.40 -2.61 0.55
N ALA A 163 -5.38 -1.88 0.10
CA ALA A 163 -5.35 -1.31 -1.25
C ALA A 163 -4.89 -2.35 -2.27
N ALA A 164 -3.66 -2.83 -2.13
CA ALA A 164 -3.10 -3.89 -2.95
C ALA A 164 -1.88 -4.52 -2.28
N SER A 165 -1.65 -5.78 -2.64
CA SER A 165 -0.47 -6.55 -2.28
C SER A 165 0.49 -6.65 -3.46
N PHE A 166 1.79 -6.65 -3.16
CA PHE A 166 2.87 -6.71 -4.13
C PHE A 166 3.81 -7.85 -3.78
N LYS A 167 4.31 -8.56 -4.81
CA LYS A 167 5.32 -9.59 -4.61
C LYS A 167 6.66 -8.94 -4.27
N PHE A 168 7.25 -9.32 -3.14
CA PHE A 168 8.47 -8.67 -2.68
C PHE A 168 9.65 -8.86 -3.63
N SER A 169 9.76 -10.02 -4.30
CA SER A 169 10.82 -10.26 -5.28
C SER A 169 10.79 -9.32 -6.50
N GLU A 170 9.61 -8.83 -6.87
CA GLU A 170 9.46 -7.86 -7.97
C GLU A 170 9.70 -6.44 -7.46
N LEU A 171 9.17 -6.14 -6.28
CA LEU A 171 9.42 -4.88 -5.59
C LEU A 171 10.93 -4.62 -5.38
N ALA A 172 11.67 -5.63 -4.94
CA ALA A 172 13.12 -5.54 -4.77
C ALA A 172 13.87 -5.25 -6.09
N LYS A 173 13.36 -5.74 -7.23
CA LYS A 173 13.93 -5.41 -8.56
C LYS A 173 13.65 -3.96 -8.92
N VAL A 174 12.45 -3.46 -8.65
CA VAL A 174 12.07 -2.06 -8.86
C VAL A 174 12.95 -1.14 -8.01
N PHE A 175 13.15 -1.48 -6.74
CA PHE A 175 14.03 -0.71 -5.84
C PHE A 175 15.48 -0.65 -6.36
N LYS A 176 16.00 -1.76 -6.90
CA LYS A 176 17.33 -1.80 -7.50
C LYS A 176 17.42 -1.06 -8.84
N ALA A 177 16.33 -1.03 -9.61
CA ALA A 177 16.25 -0.32 -10.89
C ALA A 177 16.19 1.21 -10.71
N HIS A 178 15.65 1.69 -9.58
CA HIS A 178 15.47 3.11 -9.28
C HIS A 178 16.27 3.55 -8.04
N PRO A 179 17.62 3.49 -8.06
CA PRO A 179 18.44 3.78 -6.90
C PRO A 179 18.32 5.22 -6.38
N ASP A 180 17.99 6.17 -7.26
CA ASP A 180 17.83 7.58 -6.89
C ASP A 180 16.54 7.83 -6.11
N GLU A 181 15.47 7.07 -6.37
CA GLU A 181 14.19 7.19 -5.67
C GLU A 181 14.11 6.24 -4.47
N ALA A 182 14.68 5.04 -4.59
CA ALA A 182 14.64 3.96 -3.60
C ALA A 182 15.75 4.08 -2.55
N ILE A 183 15.78 5.21 -1.83
CA ILE A 183 16.82 5.49 -0.84
C ILE A 183 16.31 5.24 0.58
N TRP A 184 17.06 4.43 1.33
CA TRP A 184 16.99 4.38 2.79
C TRP A 184 18.00 5.38 3.37
N PHE A 185 17.49 6.43 4.01
CA PHE A 185 18.31 7.50 4.56
C PHE A 185 18.95 7.11 5.89
N ASN A 186 20.26 6.94 5.87
CA ASN A 186 21.02 6.72 7.09
C ASN A 186 21.16 8.03 7.90
N GLN A 187 20.35 8.18 8.96
CA GLN A 187 20.36 9.37 9.82
C GLN A 187 21.67 9.60 10.58
N GLN A 188 22.50 8.56 10.74
CA GLN A 188 23.76 8.65 11.48
C GLN A 188 24.94 8.96 10.57
N ASN A 189 24.84 8.66 9.27
CA ASN A 189 25.92 8.86 8.32
C ASN A 189 25.37 9.21 6.93
N ASP A 190 25.38 10.50 6.61
CA ASP A 190 24.89 11.03 5.34
C ASP A 190 25.72 10.60 4.13
N ALA A 191 26.96 10.13 4.33
CA ALA A 191 27.82 9.69 3.24
C ALA A 191 27.43 8.31 2.67
N GLN A 192 26.66 7.51 3.42
CA GLN A 192 26.32 6.14 3.06
C GLN A 192 24.83 5.86 3.28
N HIS A 193 24.02 6.37 2.36
CA HIS A 193 22.65 5.89 2.20
C HIS A 193 22.64 4.49 1.57
N LYS A 194 21.58 3.72 1.82
CA LYS A 194 21.41 2.37 1.28
C LYS A 194 20.23 2.33 0.31
N ASN A 195 20.19 1.32 -0.55
CA ASN A 195 18.98 1.05 -1.32
C ASN A 195 17.89 0.47 -0.39
N LEU A 196 16.61 0.75 -0.66
CA LEU A 196 15.49 0.16 0.07
C LEU A 196 15.50 -1.37 0.04
N ALA A 197 15.86 -2.01 -1.07
CA ALA A 197 15.95 -3.47 -1.15
C ALA A 197 16.94 -4.03 -0.10
N ASP A 198 18.13 -3.43 -0.03
CA ASP A 198 19.15 -3.83 0.94
C ASP A 198 18.72 -3.50 2.38
N ALA A 199 17.93 -2.44 2.59
CA ALA A 199 17.40 -2.09 3.90
C ALA A 199 16.39 -3.12 4.41
N PHE A 200 15.54 -3.67 3.54
CA PHE A 200 14.65 -4.79 3.90
C PHE A 200 15.44 -6.08 4.17
N ASP A 201 16.45 -6.38 3.35
CA ASP A 201 17.32 -7.56 3.55
C ASP A 201 18.09 -7.47 4.88
N LEU A 202 18.53 -6.28 5.28
CA LEU A 202 19.21 -6.01 6.55
C LEU A 202 18.25 -5.78 7.73
N TRP A 203 16.94 -5.90 7.52
CA TRP A 203 15.92 -5.68 8.55
C TRP A 203 15.96 -4.29 9.20
N LEU A 204 16.24 -3.25 8.43
CA LEU A 204 16.36 -1.85 8.91
C LEU A 204 15.00 -1.15 9.00
N PHE A 205 14.04 -1.80 9.66
CA PHE A 205 12.71 -1.26 9.93
C PHE A 205 12.13 -1.82 11.24
N SER A 206 11.23 -1.05 11.84
CA SER A 206 10.39 -1.43 12.97
C SER A 206 9.04 -1.91 12.47
N SER A 207 8.53 -2.97 13.09
CA SER A 207 7.22 -3.53 12.77
C SER A 207 6.65 -4.26 13.98
N TYR A 208 5.33 -4.44 14.02
CA TYR A 208 4.67 -5.25 15.03
C TYR A 208 3.83 -6.35 14.39
N ILE A 209 3.68 -7.48 15.07
CA ILE A 209 2.98 -8.64 14.53
C ILE A 209 1.46 -8.41 14.61
N THR A 210 0.77 -8.46 13.48
CA THR A 210 -0.69 -8.37 13.43
C THR A 210 -1.33 -9.75 13.42
N LYS A 211 -0.65 -10.73 12.84
CA LYS A 211 -1.16 -12.08 12.66
C LYS A 211 -0.03 -13.09 12.61
N VAL A 212 -0.31 -14.25 13.17
CA VAL A 212 0.53 -15.44 13.10
C VAL A 212 -0.30 -16.53 12.45
N SER A 213 0.33 -17.38 11.62
CA SER A 213 -0.34 -18.52 11.00
C SER A 213 -1.04 -19.37 12.06
N ASN A 214 -2.37 -19.45 11.98
CA ASN A 214 -3.24 -20.21 12.87
C ASN A 214 -4.28 -20.98 12.04
N VAL A 215 -5.01 -21.88 12.68
CA VAL A 215 -5.99 -22.75 12.02
C VAL A 215 -7.15 -21.94 11.42
N ASN A 216 -7.58 -20.90 12.12
CA ASN A 216 -8.75 -20.10 11.73
C ASN A 216 -8.42 -18.94 10.77
N ASN A 217 -7.15 -18.73 10.45
CA ASN A 217 -6.67 -17.58 9.68
C ASN A 217 -7.04 -16.21 10.29
N GLU A 218 -7.28 -16.15 11.60
CA GLU A 218 -7.69 -14.95 12.36
C GLU A 218 -6.49 -14.09 12.73
N ARG A 219 -6.69 -12.78 12.88
CA ARG A 219 -5.66 -11.86 13.39
C ARG A 219 -5.56 -11.94 14.92
N LEU A 220 -4.47 -11.43 15.51
CA LEU A 220 -4.26 -11.52 16.96
C LEU A 220 -5.28 -10.69 17.76
N ASP A 221 -5.76 -9.59 17.21
CA ASP A 221 -6.83 -8.77 17.78
C ASP A 221 -8.19 -9.49 17.80
N GLU A 222 -8.47 -10.34 16.82
CA GLU A 222 -9.67 -11.18 16.78
C GLU A 222 -9.60 -12.32 17.80
N VAL A 223 -8.43 -12.97 17.93
CA VAL A 223 -8.24 -14.11 18.83
C VAL A 223 -8.21 -13.69 20.31
N TYR A 224 -7.46 -12.64 20.64
CA TYR A 224 -7.21 -12.23 22.03
C TYR A 224 -8.09 -11.04 22.49
N GLY A 225 -8.86 -10.47 21.56
CA GLY A 225 -9.68 -9.27 21.76
C GLY A 225 -8.93 -7.98 21.41
N GLY A 226 -9.68 -7.00 20.92
CA GLY A 226 -9.13 -5.74 20.44
C GLY A 226 -8.49 -4.83 21.50
N GLY A 227 -7.89 -3.73 21.02
CA GLY A 227 -7.28 -2.71 21.86
C GLY A 227 -6.02 -3.19 22.57
N LYS A 228 -5.95 -2.99 23.90
CA LYS A 228 -4.76 -3.29 24.70
C LYS A 228 -4.39 -4.78 24.69
N LYS A 229 -5.38 -5.67 24.63
CA LYS A 229 -5.15 -7.12 24.64
C LYS A 229 -4.51 -7.60 23.34
N GLY A 230 -5.01 -7.16 22.20
CA GLY A 230 -4.40 -7.44 20.90
C GLY A 230 -2.97 -6.92 20.80
N LEU A 231 -2.70 -5.72 21.31
CA LEU A 231 -1.33 -5.19 21.35
C LEU A 231 -0.40 -6.00 22.25
N LEU A 232 -0.88 -6.43 23.42
CA LEU A 232 -0.11 -7.29 24.32
C LEU A 232 0.15 -8.66 23.66
N ALA A 233 -0.85 -9.24 23.00
CA ALA A 233 -0.69 -10.50 22.27
C ALA A 233 0.31 -10.37 21.11
N ALA A 234 0.33 -9.23 20.41
CA ALA A 234 1.34 -8.93 19.38
C ALA A 234 2.76 -8.88 19.95
N GLN A 235 2.94 -8.26 21.13
CA GLN A 235 4.22 -8.24 21.83
C GLN A 235 4.63 -9.64 22.29
N GLN A 236 3.71 -10.39 22.90
CA GLN A 236 3.94 -11.77 23.33
C GLN A 236 4.30 -12.69 22.15
N ALA A 237 3.65 -12.54 21.00
CA ALA A 237 3.98 -13.30 19.80
C ALA A 237 5.38 -12.98 19.26
N MET A 238 5.83 -11.73 19.41
CA MET A 238 7.20 -11.33 19.07
C MET A 238 8.20 -11.91 20.07
N GLU A 239 7.92 -11.82 21.37
CA GLU A 239 8.74 -12.41 22.44
C GLU A 239 8.87 -13.93 22.26
N GLU A 240 7.76 -14.64 21.99
CA GLU A 240 7.76 -16.09 21.73
C GLU A 240 8.65 -16.46 20.54
N LEU A 241 8.68 -15.67 19.47
CA LEU A 241 9.57 -15.90 18.33
C LEU A 241 11.05 -15.72 18.71
N ILE A 242 11.37 -14.72 19.53
CA ILE A 242 12.73 -14.45 20.01
C ILE A 242 13.16 -15.53 21.02
N GLU A 243 12.28 -15.93 21.93
CA GLU A 243 12.52 -17.02 22.86
C GLU A 243 12.71 -18.35 22.13
N PHE A 244 11.91 -18.61 21.11
CA PHE A 244 12.08 -19.76 20.24
C PHE A 244 13.44 -19.72 19.56
N GLU A 245 13.85 -18.56 19.02
CA GLU A 245 15.21 -18.38 18.50
C GLU A 245 16.24 -18.72 19.57
N TYR A 246 16.19 -18.09 20.73
CA TYR A 246 17.15 -18.30 21.82
C TYR A 246 17.22 -19.77 22.26
N SER A 247 16.09 -20.45 22.35
CA SER A 247 16.01 -21.87 22.73
C SER A 247 16.74 -22.80 21.76
N LEU A 248 16.85 -22.41 20.48
CA LEU A 248 17.58 -23.15 19.46
C LEU A 248 19.11 -22.96 19.58
N TRP A 249 19.56 -21.95 20.34
CA TRP A 249 20.97 -21.69 20.62
C TRP A 249 21.42 -22.26 21.97
N SER A 250 20.51 -22.51 22.91
CA SER A 250 20.83 -22.97 24.27
C SER A 250 20.91 -24.49 24.41
N TYR A 251 21.34 -25.22 23.36
CA TYR A 251 21.47 -26.69 23.37
C TYR A 251 22.93 -27.15 23.38
#